data_AF-A0A523V7Z0-F1
#
_entry.id   AF-A0A523V7Z0-F1
#
_cell.length_a   1.000
_cell.length_b   1.000
_cell.length_c   1.000
_cell.angle_alpha   90.00
_cell.angle_beta   90.00
_cell.angle_gamma   90.00
#
_symmetry.space_group_name_H-M   'P 1'
#
loop_
_entity.id
_entity.type
_entity.pdbx_description
1 polymer ?
#
loop_
_entity_poly.entity_id
_entity_poly.type
_entity_poly.pdbx_seq_one_letter_code
_entity_poly.pdbx_strand_id
1 'polypeptide(L)'
;MSEKEVIKKSSRPQTVETLVRDLKNIGVREGMVLLVHSSLSSIGWTSGGAVAVILALEEVLGGEGTLIMPACSGDLSDPAKWENPPVPKDWCKTIRETMPAFDPELTPTRGVGTIPEVFRKQKGGLRSNH
;
A
#
# COMPACT_ATOMS: atom_id res chain seq x y z
N MET A 1 4.86 10.81 -9.38
CA MET A 1 4.17 12.02 -9.88
C MET A 1 4.11 13.01 -8.75
N SER A 2 4.41 14.29 -8.98
CA SER A 2 4.30 15.33 -7.96
C SER A 2 2.84 15.65 -7.66
N GLU A 3 2.54 16.14 -6.47
CA GLU A 3 1.18 16.54 -6.10
C GLU A 3 0.61 17.62 -7.06
N LYS A 4 1.45 18.59 -7.47
CA LYS A 4 1.08 19.62 -8.43
C LYS A 4 0.60 19.05 -9.76
N GLU A 5 1.24 17.99 -10.25
CA GLU A 5 0.83 17.30 -11.47
C GLU A 5 -0.48 16.54 -11.28
N VAL A 6 -0.66 15.90 -10.11
CA VAL A 6 -1.92 15.20 -9.77
C VAL A 6 -3.08 16.19 -9.73
N ILE A 7 -2.93 17.35 -9.08
CA ILE A 7 -3.96 18.40 -9.03
C ILE A 7 -4.33 18.86 -10.44
N LYS A 8 -3.33 19.18 -11.27
CA LYS A 8 -3.58 19.61 -12.67
C LYS A 8 -4.34 18.58 -13.50
N LYS A 9 -4.12 17.29 -13.25
CA LYS A 9 -4.80 16.19 -13.96
C LYS A 9 -6.17 15.83 -13.36
N SER A 10 -6.50 16.35 -12.18
CA SER A 10 -7.75 16.03 -11.49
C SER A 10 -8.84 17.02 -11.89
N SER A 11 -9.98 16.51 -12.33
CA SER A 11 -11.15 17.35 -12.64
C SER A 11 -11.89 17.82 -11.39
N ARG A 12 -11.81 17.04 -10.31
CA ARG A 12 -12.41 17.31 -8.99
C ARG A 12 -11.61 16.59 -7.90
N PRO A 13 -11.72 17.00 -6.62
CA PRO A 13 -11.21 16.18 -5.52
C PRO A 13 -11.95 14.85 -5.45
N GLN A 14 -11.21 13.79 -5.13
CA GLN A 14 -11.78 12.52 -4.68
C GLN A 14 -11.93 12.54 -3.17
N THR A 15 -13.09 12.11 -2.69
CA THR A 15 -13.45 11.97 -1.28
C THR A 15 -13.89 10.53 -1.01
N VAL A 16 -14.02 10.17 0.27
CA VAL A 16 -14.52 8.85 0.68
C VAL A 16 -15.84 8.54 -0.02
N GLU A 17 -16.81 9.45 0.00
CA GLU A 17 -18.14 9.26 -0.59
C GLU A 17 -18.08 9.00 -2.10
N THR A 18 -17.22 9.74 -2.80
CA THR A 18 -17.07 9.57 -4.25
C THR A 18 -16.40 8.24 -4.58
N LEU A 19 -15.42 7.82 -3.78
CA LEU A 19 -14.74 6.54 -3.93
C LEU A 19 -15.66 5.37 -3.61
N VAL A 20 -16.45 5.43 -2.55
CA VAL A 20 -17.47 4.42 -2.19
C VAL A 20 -18.44 4.21 -3.34
N ARG A 21 -18.96 5.29 -3.92
CA ARG A 21 -19.85 5.23 -5.08
C ARG A 21 -19.16 4.57 -6.27
N ASP A 22 -17.94 4.99 -6.59
CA ASP A 22 -17.21 4.51 -7.76
C ASP A 22 -16.82 3.02 -7.60
N LEU A 23 -16.43 2.60 -6.40
CA LEU A 23 -16.17 1.19 -6.02
C LEU A 23 -17.43 0.32 -6.15
N LYS A 24 -18.58 0.79 -5.66
CA LYS A 24 -19.88 0.10 -5.85
C LYS A 24 -20.27 0.01 -7.32
N ASN A 25 -19.96 1.03 -8.12
CA ASN A 25 -20.26 1.05 -9.56
C ASN A 25 -19.43 0.03 -10.34
N ILE A 26 -18.16 -0.20 -9.96
CA ILE A 26 -17.32 -1.23 -10.57
C ILE A 26 -17.56 -2.63 -10.01
N GLY A 27 -18.52 -2.79 -9.09
CA GLY A 27 -19.00 -4.09 -8.64
C GLY A 27 -18.44 -4.58 -7.31
N VAL A 28 -17.71 -3.75 -6.55
CA VAL A 28 -17.36 -4.10 -5.16
C VAL A 28 -18.63 -4.10 -4.32
N ARG A 29 -18.82 -5.15 -3.51
CA ARG A 29 -20.00 -5.37 -2.68
C ARG A 29 -19.60 -5.70 -1.25
N GLU A 30 -20.56 -5.53 -0.36
CA GLU A 30 -20.46 -5.93 1.03
C GLU A 30 -20.18 -7.44 1.17
N GLY A 31 -19.37 -7.82 2.15
CA GLY A 31 -19.00 -9.21 2.44
C GLY A 31 -17.96 -9.82 1.50
N MET A 32 -17.42 -9.07 0.52
CA MET A 32 -16.38 -9.57 -0.37
C MET A 32 -15.03 -9.73 0.34
N VAL A 33 -14.25 -10.71 -0.12
CA VAL A 33 -12.80 -10.80 0.14
C VAL A 33 -12.07 -10.16 -1.02
N LEU A 34 -11.36 -9.06 -0.78
CA LEU A 34 -10.75 -8.23 -1.81
C LEU A 34 -9.25 -8.02 -1.57
N LEU A 35 -8.43 -8.50 -2.51
CA LEU A 35 -7.00 -8.18 -2.60
C LEU A 35 -6.80 -6.96 -3.50
N VAL A 36 -6.22 -5.88 -2.96
CA VAL A 36 -6.09 -4.60 -3.65
C VAL A 36 -4.63 -4.28 -4.00
N HIS A 37 -4.40 -3.99 -5.28
CA HIS A 37 -3.23 -3.26 -5.76
C HIS A 37 -3.67 -1.87 -6.19
N SER A 38 -2.91 -0.83 -5.83
CA SER A 38 -3.35 0.54 -6.03
C SER A 38 -2.20 1.50 -6.35
N SER A 39 -2.56 2.62 -6.97
CA SER A 39 -1.68 3.77 -7.20
C SER A 39 -2.46 5.03 -6.84
N LEU A 40 -2.11 5.64 -5.71
CA LEU A 40 -2.82 6.82 -5.18
C LEU A 40 -2.85 7.96 -6.21
N SER A 41 -1.73 8.23 -6.89
CA SER A 41 -1.68 9.28 -7.91
C SER A 41 -2.56 9.00 -9.13
N SER A 42 -2.89 7.73 -9.41
CA SER A 42 -3.73 7.36 -10.55
C SER A 42 -5.22 7.59 -10.28
N ILE A 43 -5.62 7.65 -9.01
CA ILE A 43 -7.00 7.94 -8.58
C ILE A 43 -7.35 9.43 -8.80
N GLY A 44 -6.33 10.29 -8.75
CA GLY A 44 -6.47 11.75 -8.75
C GLY A 44 -6.21 12.34 -7.37
N TRP A 45 -6.34 13.66 -7.23
CA TRP A 45 -6.11 14.33 -5.97
C TRP A 45 -7.20 13.93 -4.97
N THR A 46 -6.79 13.27 -3.90
CA THR A 46 -7.69 12.62 -2.94
C THR A 46 -7.61 13.36 -1.61
N SER A 47 -8.73 13.95 -1.18
CA SER A 47 -8.84 14.59 0.12
C SER A 47 -8.72 13.54 1.22
N GLY A 48 -7.67 13.63 2.05
CA GLY A 48 -7.30 12.60 3.03
C GLY A 48 -6.35 11.52 2.50
N GLY A 49 -5.90 11.62 1.24
CA GLY A 49 -4.87 10.76 0.67
C GLY A 49 -5.18 9.27 0.76
N ALA A 50 -4.20 8.48 1.18
CA ALA A 50 -4.33 7.03 1.32
C ALA A 50 -5.42 6.61 2.32
N VAL A 51 -5.59 7.36 3.42
CA VAL A 51 -6.59 7.04 4.46
C VAL A 51 -8.00 7.08 3.88
N ALA A 52 -8.32 8.07 3.04
CA ALA A 52 -9.64 8.15 2.41
C ALA A 52 -9.94 6.96 1.48
N VAL A 53 -8.91 6.44 0.80
CA VAL A 53 -9.07 5.23 -0.05
C VAL A 53 -9.33 3.99 0.80
N ILE A 54 -8.60 3.84 1.92
CA ILE A 54 -8.78 2.70 2.84
C ILE A 54 -10.18 2.72 3.44
N LEU A 55 -10.61 3.87 3.98
CA LEU A 55 -11.96 4.02 4.56
C LEU A 55 -13.06 3.73 3.53
N ALA A 56 -12.89 4.18 2.29
CA ALA A 56 -13.86 3.90 1.23
C ALA A 56 -13.94 2.41 0.88
N LEU A 57 -12.81 1.69 0.85
CA LEU A 57 -12.79 0.24 0.64
C LEU A 57 -13.48 -0.49 1.79
N GLU A 58 -13.15 -0.14 3.04
CA GLU A 58 -13.75 -0.74 4.24
C GLU A 58 -15.26 -0.47 4.33
N GLU A 59 -15.70 0.74 4.01
CA GLU A 59 -17.13 1.09 3.99
C GLU A 59 -17.92 0.26 2.96
N VAL A 60 -17.35 0.02 1.78
CA VAL A 60 -18.03 -0.79 0.75
C VAL A 60 -18.05 -2.28 1.11
N LEU A 61 -16.98 -2.77 1.73
CA LEU A 61 -16.86 -4.17 2.14
C LEU A 61 -17.69 -4.51 3.38
N GLY A 62 -17.93 -3.53 4.25
CA GLY A 62 -18.66 -3.73 5.50
C GLY A 62 -17.92 -4.62 6.50
N GLY A 63 -18.54 -4.87 7.66
CA GLY A 63 -17.92 -5.64 8.76
C GLY A 63 -17.69 -7.11 8.47
N GLU A 64 -18.43 -7.68 7.52
CA GLU A 64 -18.30 -9.08 7.08
C GLU A 64 -17.31 -9.25 5.92
N GLY A 65 -16.79 -8.15 5.37
CA GLY A 65 -15.82 -8.18 4.28
C GLY A 65 -14.38 -8.39 4.76
N THR A 66 -13.47 -8.66 3.84
CA THR A 66 -12.04 -8.80 4.12
C THR A 66 -11.22 -8.00 3.13
N LEU A 67 -10.45 -7.03 3.61
CA LEU A 67 -9.52 -6.22 2.81
C LEU A 67 -8.09 -6.74 2.97
N ILE A 68 -7.43 -7.01 1.84
CA ILE A 68 -6.06 -7.55 1.80
C ILE A 68 -5.23 -6.65 0.89
N MET A 69 -3.98 -6.35 1.29
CA MET A 69 -3.01 -5.65 0.45
C MET A 69 -1.63 -6.29 0.57
N PRO A 70 -0.80 -6.25 -0.48
CA PRO A 70 0.57 -6.73 -0.41
C PRO A 70 1.41 -5.84 0.51
N ALA A 71 2.16 -6.45 1.42
CA ALA A 71 3.06 -5.76 2.35
C ALA A 71 4.53 -6.23 2.19
N CYS A 72 4.97 -6.39 0.94
CA CYS A 72 6.29 -6.92 0.60
C CYS A 72 7.42 -6.01 1.09
N SER A 73 8.47 -6.61 1.67
CA SER A 73 9.67 -5.93 2.20
C SER A 73 10.93 -6.42 1.48
N GLY A 74 10.99 -6.20 0.15
CA GLY A 74 12.06 -6.74 -0.71
C GLY A 74 13.48 -6.28 -0.37
N ASP A 75 13.64 -5.19 0.41
CA ASP A 75 14.94 -4.74 0.92
C ASP A 75 15.56 -5.70 1.96
N LEU A 76 14.80 -6.68 2.46
CA LEU A 76 15.30 -7.71 3.39
C LEU A 76 15.77 -9.00 2.68
N SER A 77 15.92 -8.96 1.35
CA SER A 77 16.40 -10.11 0.56
C SER A 77 17.93 -10.17 0.50
N ASP A 78 18.47 -11.27 -0.04
CA ASP A 78 19.92 -11.42 -0.20
C ASP A 78 20.50 -10.31 -1.12
N PRO A 79 21.40 -9.43 -0.63
CA PRO A 79 21.94 -8.32 -1.40
C PRO A 79 22.72 -8.75 -2.65
N ALA A 80 23.18 -10.00 -2.72
CA ALA A 80 23.83 -10.52 -3.91
C ALA A 80 22.91 -10.62 -5.14
N LYS A 81 21.58 -10.58 -4.95
CA LYS A 81 20.58 -10.62 -6.02
C LYS A 81 20.01 -9.24 -6.36
N TRP A 82 20.50 -8.17 -5.73
CA TRP A 82 19.96 -6.82 -5.97
C TRP A 82 20.50 -6.24 -7.27
N GLU A 83 19.60 -5.67 -8.07
CA GLU A 83 19.92 -5.07 -9.38
C GLU A 83 19.37 -3.65 -9.52
N ASN A 84 18.55 -3.16 -8.56
CA ASN A 84 17.80 -1.91 -8.67
C ASN A 84 17.95 -0.97 -7.45
N PRO A 85 19.13 -0.34 -7.27
CA PRO A 85 20.41 -0.66 -7.89
C PRO A 85 21.13 -1.83 -7.17
N PRO A 86 22.19 -2.43 -7.76
CA PRO A 86 23.07 -3.32 -7.02
C PRO A 86 23.92 -2.56 -5.99
N VAL A 87 24.39 -3.25 -4.96
CA VAL A 87 25.43 -2.76 -4.03
C VAL A 87 26.80 -3.37 -4.39
N PRO A 88 27.92 -2.74 -4.00
CA PRO A 88 29.25 -3.36 -4.11
C PRO A 88 29.29 -4.76 -3.46
N LYS A 89 29.91 -5.74 -4.13
CA LYS A 89 29.91 -7.15 -3.70
C LYS A 89 30.53 -7.37 -2.31
N ASP A 90 31.51 -6.55 -1.96
CA ASP A 90 32.20 -6.54 -0.67
C ASP A 90 31.29 -6.08 0.48
N TRP A 91 30.21 -5.34 0.20
CA TRP A 91 29.24 -4.92 1.22
C TRP A 91 28.27 -6.04 1.61
N CYS A 92 28.05 -7.03 0.73
CA CYS A 92 27.06 -8.09 0.94
C CYS A 92 27.23 -8.84 2.26
N LYS A 93 28.47 -9.07 2.71
CA LYS A 93 28.73 -9.75 3.99
C LYS A 93 28.22 -8.90 5.16
N THR A 94 28.65 -7.64 5.25
CA THR A 94 28.23 -6.71 6.30
C THR A 94 26.72 -6.54 6.33
N ILE A 95 26.08 -6.41 5.16
CA ILE A 95 24.62 -6.30 5.06
C ILE A 95 23.94 -7.53 5.67
N ARG A 96 24.35 -8.75 5.28
CA ARG A 96 23.75 -9.99 5.84
C ARG A 96 23.95 -10.13 7.35
N GLU A 97 25.09 -9.68 7.87
CA GLU A 97 25.42 -9.79 9.30
C GLU A 97 24.72 -8.74 10.17
N THR A 98 24.32 -7.60 9.59
CA THR A 98 23.83 -6.43 10.34
C THR A 98 22.39 -6.02 10.00
N MET A 99 21.80 -6.58 8.93
CA MET A 99 20.42 -6.30 8.53
C MET A 99 19.45 -6.67 9.67
N PRO A 100 18.61 -5.73 10.14
CA PRO A 100 17.59 -6.03 11.12
C PRO A 100 16.63 -7.12 10.60
N ALA A 101 16.24 -8.03 11.49
CA ALA A 101 15.24 -9.04 11.17
C ALA A 101 13.89 -8.39 10.83
N PHE A 102 13.07 -9.13 10.07
CA PHE A 102 11.70 -8.72 9.79
C PHE A 102 10.91 -8.60 11.10
N ASP A 103 10.15 -7.50 11.20
CA ASP A 103 9.17 -7.25 12.25
C ASP A 103 7.89 -6.75 11.57
N PRO A 104 6.74 -7.40 11.78
CA PRO A 104 5.50 -7.06 11.08
C PRO A 104 5.03 -5.64 11.36
N GLU A 105 5.31 -5.12 12.56
CA GLU A 105 4.95 -3.77 12.96
C GLU A 105 5.98 -2.76 12.45
N LEU A 106 7.27 -3.02 12.58
CA LEU A 106 8.32 -2.04 12.29
C LEU A 106 8.69 -1.99 10.80
N THR A 107 8.91 -3.15 10.16
CA THR A 107 9.50 -3.22 8.81
C THR A 107 8.62 -2.53 7.77
N PRO A 108 9.10 -1.51 7.03
CA PRO A 108 8.31 -0.85 6.00
C PRO A 108 8.07 -1.75 4.80
N THR A 109 7.07 -1.40 4.00
CA THR A 109 6.88 -2.01 2.67
C THR A 109 7.78 -1.36 1.63
N ARG A 110 8.04 -2.08 0.54
CA ARG A 110 8.82 -1.59 -0.60
C ARG A 110 8.10 -1.88 -1.91
N GLY A 111 7.91 -0.84 -2.73
CA GLY A 111 7.42 -0.99 -4.11
C GLY A 111 5.93 -1.31 -4.27
N VAL A 112 5.16 -1.40 -3.18
CA VAL A 112 3.71 -1.69 -3.20
C VAL A 112 2.83 -0.44 -3.15
N GLY A 113 3.41 0.72 -2.81
CA GLY A 113 2.72 2.01 -2.79
C GLY A 113 2.34 2.52 -1.40
N THR A 114 1.91 3.78 -1.32
CA THR A 114 1.59 4.46 -0.06
C THR A 114 0.32 3.93 0.61
N ILE A 115 -0.66 3.44 -0.17
CA ILE A 115 -1.91 2.92 0.39
C ILE A 115 -1.65 1.66 1.24
N PRO A 116 -0.96 0.61 0.74
CA PRO A 116 -0.57 -0.52 1.59
C PRO A 116 0.33 -0.14 2.77
N GLU A 117 1.24 0.83 2.61
CA GLU A 117 2.11 1.29 3.70
C GLU A 117 1.33 1.94 4.85
N VAL A 118 0.29 2.71 4.54
CA VAL A 118 -0.60 3.28 5.54
C VAL A 118 -1.51 2.21 6.14
N PHE A 119 -2.08 1.34 5.30
CA PHE A 119 -3.00 0.28 5.73
C PHE A 119 -2.36 -0.70 6.71
N ARG A 120 -1.10 -1.10 6.51
CA ARG A 120 -0.41 -2.05 7.42
C ARG A 120 -0.24 -1.53 8.86
N LYS A 121 -0.37 -0.21 9.07
CA LYS A 121 -0.27 0.43 10.39
C LYS A 121 -1.63 0.66 11.03
N GLN A 122 -2.72 0.32 10.34
CA GLN A 122 -4.06 0.50 10.87
C GLN A 122 -4.32 -0.42 12.05
N LYS A 123 -4.95 0.13 13.09
CA LYS A 123 -5.35 -0.63 14.27
C LYS A 123 -6.31 -1.76 13.86
N GLY A 124 -6.02 -2.98 14.31
CA GLY A 124 -6.81 -4.17 13.98
C GLY A 124 -6.40 -4.85 12.67
N GLY A 125 -5.54 -4.24 11.86
CA GLY A 125 -4.92 -4.90 10.71
C GLY A 125 -3.95 -5.98 11.16
N LEU A 126 -3.89 -7.08 10.41
CA LEU A 126 -2.94 -8.17 10.61
C LEU A 126 -1.94 -8.22 9.45
N ARG A 127 -0.69 -8.57 9.75
CA ARG A 127 0.36 -8.79 8.75
C ARG A 127 0.94 -10.19 8.93
N SER A 128 1.07 -10.93 7.83
CA SER A 128 1.71 -12.24 7.81
C SER A 128 3.18 -12.17 8.22
N ASN A 129 3.68 -13.24 8.83
CA ASN A 129 5.06 -13.34 9.31
C ASN A 129 5.98 -13.97 8.26
N HIS A 130 6.29 -13.23 7.18
CA HIS A 130 7.19 -13.64 6.10
C HIS A 130 8.13 -12.49 5.75
#